data_AF-A0A962TJ44-F1
#
_entry.id   AF-A0A962TJ44-F1
#
_cell.length_a   1.000
_cell.length_b   1.000
_cell.length_c   1.000
_cell.angle_alpha   90.00
_cell.angle_beta   90.00
_cell.angle_gamma   90.00
#
_symmetry.space_group_name_H-M   'P 1'
#
loop_
_entity.id
_entity.type
_entity.pdbx_description
1 polymer ?
#
loop_
_entity_poly.entity_id
_entity_poly.type
_entity_poly.pdbx_seq_one_letter_code
_entity_poly.pdbx_strand_id
1 'polypeptide(L)'
;MVVAALASPDAVNLDVLGRYPLPLRWDNVRGAPQWVAGVKPVPTAGNGDAVNQESRWFYQVRLPPGASTTVWIPANESLRVYRSGGRLDPQDLQFMVANGSGLLVGAAAQRSAQGDSLLLPPDGSEERLARIRRPATATGSLEVALFISRRDALSEPAPYRNRVAVSARSPTAKDPSLPMTPVWLRPSDQATAQPYWSLPAQPPLRLTVQGPLRLALEHRVRYPLTETQTRQDYRIYAHLNGRPWQALDFVVGPEMRRVIWVDGCAETLGRLETGYLELPAGSHELTLTATLPLYFRLLAQDDPDYLFPDLNAPRWRAAAARAARSVEHGSIWDLTPAQLARPLERMTLAEEERTALRLGRDNHYRDGGLTAALASQQAALAHREAPRLSPQAQDLIGHFTLFRNVLPINKPSRVPQQFAW
;
A
#
# COMPACT_ATOMS: atom_id res chain seq x y z
N MET A 1 -2.44 14.29 2.10
CA MET A 1 -1.48 13.18 1.85
C MET A 1 -1.99 11.92 2.53
N VAL A 2 -2.35 10.91 1.75
CA VAL A 2 -2.92 9.63 2.23
C VAL A 2 -1.77 8.69 2.59
N VAL A 3 -1.32 8.76 3.83
CA VAL A 3 -0.48 7.73 4.46
C VAL A 3 -1.32 6.47 4.64
N ALA A 4 -1.03 5.40 3.89
CA ALA A 4 -1.67 4.10 4.05
C ALA A 4 -1.19 3.43 5.34
N ALA A 5 -1.89 2.40 5.80
CA ALA A 5 -1.42 1.57 6.92
C ALA A 5 -0.27 0.67 6.44
N LEU A 6 0.68 0.36 7.32
CA LEU A 6 1.72 -0.64 7.05
C LEU A 6 1.17 -2.05 7.28
N ALA A 7 0.03 -2.35 6.63
CA ALA A 7 -0.46 -3.71 6.54
C ALA A 7 0.53 -4.50 5.71
N SER A 8 0.86 -5.72 6.13
CA SER A 8 1.67 -6.59 5.29
C SER A 8 0.97 -6.73 3.90
N PRO A 9 1.69 -6.67 2.78
CA PRO A 9 1.17 -7.00 1.48
C PRO A 9 0.62 -8.43 1.51
N ASP A 10 -0.68 -8.55 1.25
CA ASP A 10 -1.25 -9.86 0.93
C ASP A 10 -0.66 -10.41 -0.36
N ALA A 11 0.33 -11.26 -0.19
CA ALA A 11 1.07 -11.80 -1.29
C ALA A 11 0.24 -12.75 -2.17
N VAL A 12 -0.79 -13.42 -1.63
CA VAL A 12 -1.73 -14.23 -2.43
C VAL A 12 -2.55 -13.33 -3.36
N ASN A 13 -3.09 -12.24 -2.82
CA ASN A 13 -3.82 -11.27 -3.63
C ASN A 13 -2.92 -10.64 -4.71
N LEU A 14 -1.65 -10.37 -4.39
CA LEU A 14 -0.69 -9.84 -5.35
C LEU A 14 -0.35 -10.83 -6.46
N ASP A 15 -0.14 -12.10 -6.13
CA ASP A 15 0.09 -13.14 -7.15
C ASP A 15 -1.11 -13.30 -8.08
N VAL A 16 -2.33 -13.19 -7.54
CA VAL A 16 -3.54 -13.21 -8.35
C VAL A 16 -3.60 -11.95 -9.22
N LEU A 17 -3.40 -10.76 -8.65
CA LEU A 17 -3.43 -9.47 -9.36
C LEU A 17 -2.38 -9.38 -10.48
N GLY A 18 -1.14 -9.81 -10.23
CA GLY A 18 -0.03 -9.74 -11.18
C GLY A 18 -0.24 -10.57 -12.45
N ARG A 19 -1.22 -11.47 -12.45
CA ARG A 19 -1.63 -12.25 -13.64
C ARG A 19 -2.63 -11.52 -14.53
N TYR A 20 -3.22 -10.42 -14.07
CA TYR A 20 -4.16 -9.63 -14.84
C TYR A 20 -3.52 -8.31 -15.26
N PRO A 21 -3.54 -7.97 -16.56
CA PRO A 21 -3.14 -6.63 -16.97
C PRO A 21 -4.13 -5.63 -16.37
N LEU A 22 -3.63 -4.70 -15.55
CA LEU A 22 -4.47 -3.58 -15.13
C LEU A 22 -4.84 -2.74 -16.37
N PRO A 23 -6.12 -2.35 -16.53
CA PRO A 23 -6.52 -1.43 -17.57
C PRO A 23 -5.74 -0.13 -17.44
N LEU A 24 -4.89 0.17 -18.44
CA LEU A 24 -4.20 1.44 -18.53
C LEU A 24 -5.16 2.48 -19.13
N ARG A 25 -5.56 3.45 -18.33
CA ARG A 25 -6.34 4.60 -18.76
C ARG A 25 -5.45 5.82 -18.95
N TRP A 26 -5.89 6.72 -19.80
CA TRP A 26 -5.23 8.00 -20.08
C TRP A 26 -6.22 9.13 -19.79
N ASP A 27 -6.02 9.80 -18.67
CA ASP A 27 -6.88 10.90 -18.25
C ASP A 27 -6.34 12.21 -18.82
N ASN A 28 -7.16 12.89 -19.63
CA ASN A 28 -6.78 14.16 -20.23
C ASN A 28 -6.64 15.27 -19.17
N VAL A 29 -5.55 16.03 -19.22
CA VAL A 29 -5.31 17.16 -18.32
C VAL A 29 -6.19 18.33 -18.71
N ARG A 30 -7.20 18.63 -17.88
CA ARG A 30 -8.18 19.70 -18.13
C ARG A 30 -7.87 21.00 -17.37
N GLY A 31 -7.22 20.88 -16.22
CA GLY A 31 -7.03 21.99 -15.29
C GLY A 31 -6.43 21.49 -13.98
N ALA A 32 -6.54 22.29 -12.92
CA ALA A 32 -6.10 21.90 -11.58
C ALA A 32 -6.88 20.64 -11.08
N PRO A 33 -6.26 19.76 -10.28
CA PRO A 33 -4.90 19.88 -9.73
C PRO A 33 -3.78 19.43 -10.69
N GLN A 34 -4.09 18.72 -11.78
CA GLN A 34 -3.06 18.17 -12.68
C GLN A 34 -2.32 19.26 -13.46
N TRP A 35 -2.98 20.34 -13.86
CA TRP A 35 -2.31 21.52 -14.40
C TRP A 35 -1.90 22.46 -13.28
N VAL A 36 -0.63 22.89 -13.29
CA VAL A 36 -0.03 23.70 -12.23
C VAL A 36 0.30 25.12 -12.70
N ALA A 37 0.90 25.27 -13.89
CA ALA A 37 1.36 26.57 -14.36
C ALA A 37 1.57 26.64 -15.89
N GLY A 38 1.74 27.85 -16.41
CA GLY A 38 2.05 28.11 -17.82
C GLY A 38 0.81 28.18 -18.70
N VAL A 39 0.91 27.76 -19.96
CA VAL A 39 -0.24 27.73 -20.88
C VAL A 39 -1.28 26.73 -20.35
N LYS A 40 -2.51 27.22 -20.17
CA LYS A 40 -3.64 26.45 -19.65
C LYS A 40 -4.27 25.59 -20.75
N PRO A 41 -4.64 24.32 -20.45
CA PRO A 41 -5.42 23.51 -21.37
C PRO A 41 -6.79 24.14 -21.65
N VAL A 42 -7.21 24.11 -22.92
CA VAL A 42 -8.52 24.57 -23.38
C VAL A 42 -9.22 23.47 -24.16
N PRO A 43 -10.55 23.31 -24.03
CA PRO A 43 -11.27 22.30 -24.79
C PRO A 43 -11.14 22.60 -26.29
N THR A 44 -10.91 21.57 -27.11
CA THR A 44 -10.99 21.74 -28.58
C THR A 44 -12.43 22.11 -28.95
N ALA A 45 -12.62 23.26 -29.58
CA ALA A 45 -13.91 23.62 -30.16
C ALA A 45 -14.23 22.60 -31.26
N GLY A 46 -15.23 21.77 -31.06
CA GLY A 46 -15.74 20.90 -32.12
C GLY A 46 -16.30 21.79 -33.22
N ASN A 47 -15.62 21.87 -34.36
CA ASN A 47 -16.26 22.36 -35.58
C ASN A 47 -17.44 21.42 -35.85
N GLY A 48 -18.64 21.99 -35.97
CA GLY A 48 -19.94 21.32 -35.82
C GLY A 48 -20.36 20.29 -36.86
N ASP A 49 -19.45 19.44 -37.36
CA ASP A 49 -19.82 18.33 -38.24
C ASP A 49 -20.12 17.07 -37.41
N ALA A 50 -21.41 16.80 -37.25
CA ALA A 50 -22.03 15.96 -36.23
C ALA A 50 -22.01 14.43 -36.50
N VAL A 51 -21.17 13.90 -37.39
CA VAL A 51 -21.40 12.54 -37.90
C VAL A 51 -20.45 11.46 -37.33
N ASN A 52 -19.38 11.81 -36.60
CA ASN A 52 -18.50 10.82 -35.94
C ASN A 52 -17.83 11.37 -34.65
N GLN A 53 -18.64 11.96 -33.75
CA GLN A 53 -18.16 12.87 -32.68
C GLN A 53 -17.80 12.23 -31.33
N GLU A 54 -17.93 10.92 -31.11
CA GLU A 54 -17.70 10.35 -29.77
C GLU A 54 -16.20 10.27 -29.35
N SER A 55 -15.24 10.58 -30.23
CA SER A 55 -13.81 10.26 -29.98
C SER A 55 -12.80 11.43 -29.97
N ARG A 56 -13.20 12.71 -30.01
CA ARG A 56 -12.22 13.81 -30.26
C ARG A 56 -12.26 15.06 -29.36
N TRP A 57 -12.93 15.03 -28.22
CA TRP A 57 -13.05 16.20 -27.35
C TRP A 57 -12.02 16.13 -26.21
N PHE A 58 -10.76 16.45 -26.51
CA PHE A 58 -9.71 16.57 -25.50
C PHE A 58 -9.39 18.04 -25.24
N TYR A 59 -8.94 18.37 -24.04
CA TYR A 59 -8.31 19.64 -23.74
C TYR A 59 -6.89 19.65 -24.31
N GLN A 60 -6.57 20.74 -24.98
CA GLN A 60 -5.30 20.96 -25.66
C GLN A 60 -4.60 22.21 -25.13
N VAL A 61 -3.28 22.19 -25.20
CA VAL A 61 -2.43 23.36 -24.98
C VAL A 61 -1.85 23.77 -26.32
N ARG A 62 -2.00 25.04 -26.68
CA ARG A 62 -1.30 25.65 -27.80
C ARG A 62 -0.03 26.31 -27.27
N LEU A 63 1.13 25.74 -27.57
CA LEU A 63 2.42 26.21 -27.10
C LEU A 63 3.15 27.00 -28.19
N PRO A 64 3.15 28.36 -28.14
CA PRO A 64 4.07 29.18 -28.93
C PRO A 64 5.54 28.86 -28.66
N PRO A 65 6.47 29.24 -29.55
CA PRO A 65 7.90 29.14 -29.28
C PRO A 65 8.28 29.77 -27.94
N GLY A 66 9.02 29.04 -27.11
CA GLY A 66 9.44 29.47 -25.77
C GLY A 66 8.39 29.30 -24.67
N ALA A 67 7.11 29.11 -25.03
CA ALA A 67 6.05 28.88 -24.05
C ALA A 67 6.14 27.49 -23.43
N SER A 68 5.64 27.36 -22.21
CA SER A 68 5.62 26.09 -21.49
C SER A 68 4.31 25.88 -20.75
N THR A 69 4.03 24.63 -20.42
CA THR A 69 2.97 24.20 -19.52
C THR A 69 3.56 23.22 -18.52
N THR A 70 3.13 23.32 -17.27
CA THR A 70 3.61 22.48 -16.17
C THR A 70 2.46 21.67 -15.61
N VAL A 71 2.65 20.36 -15.51
CA VAL A 71 1.66 19.42 -14.99
C VAL A 71 2.23 18.61 -13.82
N TRP A 72 1.37 18.28 -12.87
CA TRP A 72 1.65 17.33 -11.81
C TRP A 72 1.36 15.91 -12.30
N ILE A 73 2.34 15.04 -12.15
CA ILE A 73 2.28 13.62 -12.48
C ILE A 73 2.30 12.86 -11.14
N PRO A 74 1.25 12.08 -10.83
CA PRO A 74 1.24 11.22 -9.66
C PRO A 74 2.38 10.19 -9.67
N ALA A 75 2.72 9.69 -8.49
CA ALA A 75 3.69 8.61 -8.31
C ALA A 75 3.38 7.41 -9.22
N ASN A 76 4.42 6.85 -9.84
CA ASN A 76 4.35 5.69 -10.74
C ASN A 76 3.53 5.89 -12.03
N GLU A 77 3.05 7.10 -12.31
CA GLU A 77 2.30 7.41 -13.52
C GLU A 77 3.18 8.05 -14.61
N SER A 78 2.70 7.90 -15.83
CA SER A 78 3.33 8.40 -17.06
C SER A 78 2.62 9.65 -17.54
N LEU A 79 3.33 10.50 -18.27
CA LEU A 79 2.74 11.59 -19.05
C LEU A 79 2.82 11.23 -20.53
N ARG A 80 1.68 11.31 -21.23
CA ARG A 80 1.61 11.25 -22.69
C ARG A 80 1.27 12.63 -23.23
N VAL A 81 2.07 13.08 -24.18
CA VAL A 81 1.79 14.25 -25.02
C VAL A 81 1.36 13.74 -26.38
N TYR A 82 0.15 14.06 -26.79
CA TYR A 82 -0.48 13.55 -28.00
C TYR A 82 -0.80 14.70 -28.98
N ARG A 83 -0.58 14.46 -30.26
CA ARG A 83 -0.92 15.38 -31.34
C ARG A 83 -1.96 14.76 -32.25
N SER A 84 -3.19 15.29 -32.26
CA SER A 84 -4.31 14.74 -33.04
C SER A 84 -4.16 14.87 -34.55
N GLY A 85 -3.34 15.83 -35.03
CA GLY A 85 -3.22 16.18 -36.44
C GLY A 85 -1.90 15.79 -37.11
N GLY A 86 -1.05 14.97 -36.47
CA GLY A 86 0.20 14.55 -37.10
C GLY A 86 1.23 13.95 -36.16
N ARG A 87 2.44 13.76 -36.70
CA ARG A 87 3.57 13.23 -35.94
C ARG A 87 4.10 14.26 -34.94
N LEU A 88 4.66 13.74 -33.86
CA LEU A 88 5.33 14.49 -32.82
C LEU A 88 6.77 13.98 -32.70
N ASP A 89 7.74 14.88 -32.86
CA ASP A 89 9.16 14.57 -32.73
C ASP A 89 9.69 14.88 -31.33
N PRO A 90 10.57 14.06 -30.73
CA PRO A 90 11.20 14.41 -29.47
C PRO A 90 11.87 15.80 -29.46
N GLN A 91 12.32 16.31 -30.63
CA GLN A 91 12.89 17.66 -30.73
C GLN A 91 11.84 18.77 -30.73
N ASP A 92 10.57 18.46 -30.97
CA ASP A 92 9.48 19.44 -30.97
C ASP A 92 9.22 20.02 -29.59
N LEU A 93 9.59 19.31 -28.53
CA LEU A 93 9.28 19.66 -27.15
C LEU A 93 10.46 19.32 -26.23
N GLN A 94 10.72 20.20 -25.28
CA GLN A 94 11.67 19.96 -24.19
C GLN A 94 10.90 19.54 -22.95
N PHE A 95 11.28 18.40 -22.39
CA PHE A 95 10.72 17.87 -21.15
C PHE A 95 11.70 18.12 -20.02
N MET A 96 11.21 18.71 -18.94
CA MET A 96 11.96 18.85 -17.70
C MET A 96 11.11 18.35 -16.54
N VAL A 97 11.71 17.66 -15.59
CA VAL A 97 11.04 17.10 -14.41
C VAL A 97 11.62 17.68 -13.12
N ALA A 98 10.77 17.84 -12.10
CA ALA A 98 11.16 18.22 -10.75
C ALA A 98 10.41 17.35 -9.73
N ASN A 99 11.12 16.85 -8.72
CA ASN A 99 10.58 16.06 -7.60
C ASN A 99 10.15 16.94 -6.40
N GLY A 100 9.76 18.20 -6.66
CA GLY A 100 9.41 19.16 -5.60
C GLY A 100 10.59 19.96 -5.02
N SER A 101 11.84 19.64 -5.38
CA SER A 101 13.03 20.43 -5.00
C SER A 101 13.09 21.83 -5.65
N GLY A 102 12.22 22.11 -6.62
CA GLY A 102 12.27 23.33 -7.44
C GLY A 102 13.33 23.28 -8.56
N LEU A 103 14.20 22.26 -8.57
CA LEU A 103 15.17 22.04 -9.64
C LEU A 103 14.52 21.27 -10.79
N LEU A 104 14.64 21.80 -12.01
CA LEU A 104 14.17 21.16 -13.23
C LEU A 104 15.34 20.47 -13.93
N VAL A 105 15.25 19.17 -14.13
CA VAL A 105 16.24 18.36 -14.86
C VAL A 105 15.66 17.90 -16.18
N GLY A 106 16.46 17.90 -17.25
CA GLY A 106 16.03 17.42 -18.55
C GLY A 106 15.64 15.94 -18.51
N ALA A 107 14.51 15.59 -19.14
CA ALA A 107 14.03 14.22 -19.24
C ALA A 107 13.83 13.82 -20.70
N ALA A 108 14.11 12.55 -21.02
CA ALA A 108 13.91 12.01 -22.35
C ALA A 108 12.49 11.43 -22.49
N ALA A 109 11.75 11.88 -23.51
CA ALA A 109 10.47 11.30 -23.86
C ALA A 109 10.63 10.27 -24.99
N GLN A 110 9.92 9.16 -24.89
CA GLN A 110 9.91 8.07 -25.86
C GLN A 110 8.80 8.30 -26.89
N ARG A 111 9.08 8.08 -28.17
CA ARG A 111 8.07 8.19 -29.22
C ARG A 111 7.14 6.97 -29.22
N SER A 112 5.84 7.18 -29.40
CA SER A 112 4.90 6.07 -29.64
C SER A 112 5.21 5.37 -30.97
N ALA A 113 4.81 4.09 -31.09
CA ALA A 113 4.96 3.35 -32.35
C ALA A 113 4.24 4.04 -33.54
N GLN A 114 3.14 4.74 -33.27
CA GLN A 114 2.36 5.49 -34.26
C GLN A 114 3.00 6.86 -34.59
N GLY A 115 3.96 7.32 -33.79
CA GLY A 115 4.65 8.60 -33.98
C GLY A 115 3.83 9.83 -33.64
N ASP A 116 2.59 9.67 -33.18
CA ASP A 116 1.63 10.71 -32.84
C ASP A 116 1.77 11.23 -31.40
N SER A 117 2.61 10.57 -30.59
CA SER A 117 2.73 10.83 -29.17
C SER A 117 4.17 10.75 -28.69
N LEU A 118 4.45 11.50 -27.63
CA LEU A 118 5.64 11.36 -26.80
C LEU A 118 5.20 10.90 -25.41
N LEU A 119 5.91 9.92 -24.87
CA LEU A 119 5.67 9.30 -23.58
C LEU A 119 6.84 9.61 -22.66
N LEU A 120 6.56 10.27 -21.55
CA LEU A 120 7.47 10.37 -20.42
C LEU A 120 7.12 9.24 -19.44
N PRO A 121 7.89 8.14 -19.41
CA PRO A 121 7.63 7.03 -18.49
C PRO A 121 7.85 7.48 -17.03
N PRO A 122 7.32 6.75 -16.04
CA PRO A 122 7.70 6.94 -14.65
C PRO A 122 9.18 6.63 -14.49
N ASP A 123 9.89 7.57 -13.88
CA ASP A 123 11.31 7.52 -13.55
C ASP A 123 11.55 7.27 -12.05
N GLY A 124 10.50 7.21 -11.24
CA GLY A 124 10.55 6.97 -9.81
C GLY A 124 9.19 6.72 -9.18
N SER A 125 9.21 6.33 -7.91
CA SER A 125 8.01 6.05 -7.10
C SER A 125 7.39 7.31 -6.48
N GLU A 126 7.91 8.49 -6.82
CA GLU A 126 7.50 9.78 -6.25
C GLU A 126 6.64 10.57 -7.23
N GLU A 127 5.84 11.48 -6.69
CA GLU A 127 5.14 12.48 -7.47
C GLU A 127 6.13 13.50 -8.06
N ARG A 128 5.82 14.04 -9.24
CA ARG A 128 6.72 14.98 -9.92
C ARG A 128 5.95 16.03 -10.70
N LEU A 129 6.60 17.17 -10.92
CA LEU A 129 6.16 18.17 -11.88
C LEU A 129 6.89 17.93 -13.20
N ALA A 130 6.16 17.89 -14.30
CA ALA A 130 6.73 17.90 -15.65
C ALA A 130 6.41 19.23 -16.32
N ARG A 131 7.46 19.95 -16.72
CA ARG A 131 7.38 21.14 -17.55
C ARG A 131 7.66 20.76 -19.01
N ILE A 132 6.65 20.93 -19.85
CA ILE A 132 6.73 20.73 -21.30
C ILE A 132 6.88 22.10 -21.95
N ARG A 133 7.98 22.32 -22.67
CA ARG A 133 8.29 23.60 -23.32
C ARG A 133 8.48 23.41 -24.83
N ARG A 134 7.91 24.31 -25.63
CA ARG A 134 8.26 24.42 -27.06
C ARG A 134 9.60 25.16 -27.17
N PRO A 135 10.61 24.64 -27.88
CA PRO A 135 11.88 25.35 -28.06
C PRO A 135 11.66 26.77 -28.61
N ALA A 136 12.43 27.74 -28.12
CA ALA A 136 12.33 29.13 -28.59
C ALA A 136 12.73 29.29 -30.08
N THR A 137 13.52 28.36 -30.60
CA THR A 137 13.96 28.29 -32.00
C THR A 137 12.91 27.71 -32.95
N ALA A 138 11.78 27.22 -32.43
CA ALA A 138 10.76 26.59 -33.25
C ALA A 138 9.98 27.60 -34.10
N THR A 139 9.55 27.17 -35.29
CA THR A 139 8.68 27.97 -36.16
C THR A 139 7.22 27.67 -35.83
N GLY A 140 6.53 28.61 -35.18
CA GLY A 140 5.10 28.55 -34.91
C GLY A 140 4.69 27.76 -33.66
N SER A 141 3.41 27.86 -33.33
CA SER A 141 2.82 27.20 -32.17
C SER A 141 2.55 25.72 -32.43
N LEU A 142 2.70 24.91 -31.40
CA LEU A 142 2.37 23.49 -31.43
C LEU A 142 1.15 23.21 -30.54
N GLU A 143 0.13 22.55 -31.08
CA GLU A 143 -1.05 22.12 -30.35
C GLU A 143 -0.91 20.65 -29.96
N VAL A 144 -1.03 20.39 -28.66
CA VAL A 144 -0.95 19.03 -28.10
C VAL A 144 -1.96 18.85 -26.98
N ALA A 145 -2.46 17.63 -26.82
CA ALA A 145 -3.20 17.20 -25.66
C ALA A 145 -2.26 16.50 -24.68
N LEU A 146 -2.47 16.72 -23.38
CA LEU A 146 -1.72 16.08 -22.31
C LEU A 146 -2.60 15.04 -21.64
N PHE A 147 -2.02 13.88 -21.34
CA PHE A 147 -2.70 12.81 -20.63
C PHE A 147 -1.80 12.24 -19.54
N ILE A 148 -2.37 12.03 -18.37
CA ILE A 148 -1.72 11.32 -17.27
C ILE A 148 -2.23 9.88 -17.31
N SER A 149 -1.33 8.91 -17.20
CA SER A 149 -1.80 7.53 -17.07
C SER A 149 -2.48 7.35 -15.72
N ARG A 150 -3.47 6.46 -15.69
CA ARG A 150 -4.00 5.89 -14.47
C ARG A 150 -4.16 4.41 -14.69
N ARG A 151 -3.64 3.60 -13.78
CA ARG A 151 -4.03 2.18 -13.72
C ARG A 151 -5.23 2.05 -12.79
N ASP A 152 -6.32 1.54 -13.32
CA ASP A 152 -7.45 1.20 -12.48
C ASP A 152 -7.12 -0.10 -11.75
N ALA A 153 -6.91 -0.02 -10.44
CA ALA A 153 -6.72 -1.19 -9.62
C ALA A 153 -7.93 -2.10 -9.75
N LEU A 154 -7.68 -3.38 -10.02
CA LEU A 154 -8.73 -4.38 -9.89
C LEU A 154 -9.12 -4.45 -8.41
N SER A 155 -10.42 -4.50 -8.14
CA SER A 155 -10.94 -4.83 -6.82
C SER A 155 -10.31 -6.13 -6.33
N GLU A 156 -10.03 -6.23 -5.02
CA GLU A 156 -9.35 -7.36 -4.35
C GLU A 156 -9.81 -8.73 -4.89
N PRO A 157 -9.04 -9.38 -5.79
CA PRO A 157 -9.47 -10.62 -6.44
C PRO A 157 -9.39 -11.85 -5.53
N ALA A 158 -8.94 -11.70 -4.29
CA ALA A 158 -8.88 -12.78 -3.31
C ALA A 158 -9.33 -12.26 -1.93
N PRO A 159 -10.61 -11.82 -1.81
CA PRO A 159 -11.08 -11.10 -0.63
C PRO A 159 -11.19 -12.01 0.61
N TYR A 160 -11.21 -11.38 1.78
CA TYR A 160 -11.42 -12.04 3.07
C TYR A 160 -12.74 -11.57 3.67
N ARG A 161 -13.85 -12.26 3.36
CA ARG A 161 -15.19 -11.82 3.80
C ARG A 161 -15.73 -12.62 4.97
N ASN A 162 -15.35 -13.89 5.08
CA ASN A 162 -15.98 -14.80 6.02
C ASN A 162 -15.34 -14.71 7.39
N ARG A 163 -16.10 -14.21 8.35
CA ARG A 163 -15.61 -14.05 9.72
C ARG A 163 -15.47 -15.42 10.38
N VAL A 164 -14.28 -15.71 10.87
CA VAL A 164 -14.05 -16.90 11.70
C VAL A 164 -14.68 -16.67 13.06
N ALA A 165 -15.51 -17.61 13.51
CA ALA A 165 -16.11 -17.56 14.83
C ALA A 165 -15.00 -17.66 15.89
N VAL A 166 -14.89 -16.65 16.76
CA VAL A 166 -13.97 -16.66 17.90
C VAL A 166 -14.71 -17.19 19.12
N SER A 167 -14.54 -18.47 19.41
CA SER A 167 -14.90 -19.06 20.70
C SER A 167 -13.65 -19.09 21.57
N ALA A 168 -13.57 -18.22 22.58
CA ALA A 168 -12.44 -18.22 23.50
C ALA A 168 -12.63 -19.27 24.58
N ARG A 169 -11.56 -20.06 24.83
CA ARG A 169 -11.40 -20.73 26.12
C ARG A 169 -10.63 -19.80 27.04
N SER A 170 -11.32 -19.18 27.99
CA SER A 170 -10.62 -18.43 29.04
C SER A 170 -9.94 -19.42 29.98
N PRO A 171 -8.62 -19.28 30.27
CA PRO A 171 -7.93 -20.16 31.22
C PRO A 171 -8.44 -20.02 32.67
N THR A 172 -9.25 -19.00 32.96
CA THR A 172 -9.83 -18.75 34.30
C THR A 172 -11.34 -19.02 34.39
N ALA A 173 -12.01 -19.31 33.28
CA ALA A 173 -13.44 -19.62 33.30
C ALA A 173 -13.66 -21.10 33.61
N LYS A 174 -14.52 -21.39 34.61
CA LYS A 174 -15.01 -22.75 34.92
C LYS A 174 -15.84 -23.36 33.79
N ASP A 175 -16.14 -22.59 32.74
CA ASP A 175 -16.95 -23.00 31.60
C ASP A 175 -16.11 -22.97 30.30
N PRO A 176 -15.84 -24.12 29.65
CA PRO A 176 -14.83 -24.24 28.60
C PRO A 176 -15.24 -23.73 27.20
N SER A 177 -16.24 -22.87 27.06
CA SER A 177 -16.54 -22.16 25.81
C SER A 177 -17.65 -21.11 25.98
N LEU A 178 -17.35 -19.95 26.56
CA LEU A 178 -18.25 -18.80 26.44
C LEU A 178 -17.83 -17.98 25.20
N PRO A 179 -18.75 -17.69 24.25
CA PRO A 179 -18.45 -16.83 23.13
C PRO A 179 -18.01 -15.46 23.65
N MET A 180 -16.90 -14.94 23.14
CA MET A 180 -16.48 -13.59 23.50
C MET A 180 -17.52 -12.59 23.01
N THR A 181 -17.92 -11.67 23.89
CA THR A 181 -18.79 -10.56 23.49
C THR A 181 -18.06 -9.71 22.45
N PRO A 182 -18.64 -9.54 21.25
CA PRO A 182 -18.05 -8.68 20.25
C PRO A 182 -18.15 -7.21 20.69
N VAL A 183 -17.13 -6.44 20.31
CA VAL A 183 -17.07 -4.98 20.42
C VAL A 183 -17.33 -4.41 19.03
N TRP A 184 -18.23 -3.43 18.93
CA TRP A 184 -18.64 -2.87 17.65
C TRP A 184 -17.83 -1.62 17.32
N LEU A 185 -17.00 -1.72 16.29
CA LEU A 185 -16.16 -0.62 15.81
C LEU A 185 -16.81 0.03 14.58
N ARG A 186 -16.99 1.35 14.63
CA ARG A 186 -17.52 2.14 13.50
C ARG A 186 -16.65 3.36 13.24
N PRO A 187 -15.83 3.36 12.19
CA PRO A 187 -15.21 4.57 11.67
C PRO A 187 -16.27 5.59 11.22
N SER A 188 -16.00 6.89 11.38
CA SER A 188 -16.98 7.95 11.07
C SER A 188 -17.39 8.03 9.59
N ASP A 189 -16.58 7.47 8.69
CA ASP A 189 -16.83 7.37 7.25
C ASP A 189 -17.53 6.07 6.84
N GLN A 190 -17.86 5.20 7.79
CA GLN A 190 -18.59 3.96 7.55
C GLN A 190 -20.02 4.04 8.07
N ALA A 191 -20.95 3.56 7.25
CA ALA A 191 -22.37 3.53 7.60
C ALA A 191 -22.69 2.51 8.71
N THR A 192 -21.96 1.39 8.76
CA THR A 192 -22.24 0.27 9.67
C THR A 192 -21.06 -0.03 10.59
N ALA A 193 -21.38 -0.38 11.84
CA ALA A 193 -20.38 -0.89 12.77
C ALA A 193 -20.00 -2.33 12.39
N GLN A 194 -18.73 -2.67 12.60
CA GLN A 194 -18.17 -3.98 12.34
C GLN A 194 -17.80 -4.65 13.67
N PRO A 195 -18.06 -5.96 13.82
CA PRO A 195 -17.75 -6.68 15.04
C PRO A 195 -16.25 -7.02 15.12
N TYR A 196 -15.65 -6.71 16.25
CA TYR A 196 -14.28 -7.05 16.65
C TYR A 196 -14.30 -7.77 18.01
N TRP A 197 -13.17 -8.32 18.41
CA TRP A 197 -12.96 -8.88 19.73
C TRP A 197 -11.76 -8.20 20.39
N SER A 198 -11.82 -8.06 21.71
CA SER A 198 -10.70 -7.56 22.50
C SER A 198 -9.64 -8.65 22.65
N LEU A 199 -8.41 -8.38 22.24
CA LEU A 199 -7.24 -9.17 22.59
C LEU A 199 -6.40 -8.37 23.59
N PRO A 200 -6.41 -8.74 24.89
CA PRO A 200 -5.52 -8.12 25.84
C PRO A 200 -4.06 -8.49 25.53
N ALA A 201 -3.10 -7.74 26.07
CA ALA A 201 -1.69 -8.13 25.96
C ALA A 201 -1.43 -9.50 26.62
N GLN A 202 -2.10 -9.74 27.76
CA GLN A 202 -2.17 -11.04 28.44
C GLN A 202 -3.54 -11.16 29.13
N PRO A 203 -4.12 -12.37 29.27
CA PRO A 203 -3.62 -13.68 28.81
C PRO A 203 -3.79 -13.90 27.30
N PRO A 204 -3.13 -14.93 26.72
CA PRO A 204 -3.29 -15.27 25.31
C PRO A 204 -4.69 -15.77 24.99
N LEU A 205 -5.15 -15.51 23.76
CA LEU A 205 -6.42 -16.01 23.24
C LEU A 205 -6.21 -17.35 22.54
N ARG A 206 -7.05 -18.34 22.85
CA ARG A 206 -7.06 -19.64 22.16
C ARG A 206 -8.35 -19.81 21.36
N LEU A 207 -8.23 -20.32 20.14
CA LEU A 207 -9.34 -20.57 19.23
C LEU A 207 -9.09 -21.84 18.40
N THR A 208 -10.17 -22.56 18.09
CA THR A 208 -10.12 -23.75 17.24
C THR A 208 -10.46 -23.37 15.80
N VAL A 209 -9.63 -23.81 14.86
CA VAL A 209 -9.75 -23.47 13.43
C VAL A 209 -9.52 -24.73 12.58
N GLN A 210 -10.22 -24.80 11.45
CA GLN A 210 -10.08 -25.87 10.47
C GLN A 210 -9.34 -25.34 9.25
N GLY A 211 -8.25 -25.99 8.87
CA GLY A 211 -7.53 -25.70 7.64
C GLY A 211 -7.67 -26.83 6.60
N PRO A 212 -7.17 -26.64 5.37
CA PRO A 212 -6.25 -25.58 4.98
C PRO A 212 -6.96 -24.26 4.71
N LEU A 213 -6.52 -23.18 5.36
CA LEU A 213 -7.20 -21.88 5.31
C LEU A 213 -6.23 -20.72 5.50
N ARG A 214 -6.40 -19.65 4.73
CA ARG A 214 -5.67 -18.39 4.94
C ARG A 214 -6.56 -17.41 5.68
N LEU A 215 -6.02 -16.80 6.72
CA LEU A 215 -6.70 -15.84 7.57
C LEU A 215 -6.07 -14.46 7.43
N ALA A 216 -6.89 -13.44 7.30
CA ALA A 216 -6.52 -12.05 7.56
C ALA A 216 -6.86 -11.71 9.01
N LEU A 217 -5.83 -11.30 9.77
CA LEU A 217 -5.93 -10.75 11.10
C LEU A 217 -5.98 -9.21 11.00
N GLU A 218 -7.19 -8.68 10.89
CA GLU A 218 -7.42 -7.25 10.95
C GLU A 218 -7.45 -6.78 12.40
N HIS A 219 -6.76 -5.69 12.70
CA HIS A 219 -6.67 -5.21 14.07
C HIS A 219 -6.37 -3.72 14.21
N ARG A 220 -6.69 -3.18 15.39
CA ARG A 220 -6.39 -1.82 15.83
C ARG A 220 -5.88 -1.84 17.27
N VAL A 221 -4.70 -1.29 17.50
CA VAL A 221 -4.16 -1.12 18.87
C VAL A 221 -5.02 -0.15 19.64
N ARG A 222 -5.29 -0.46 20.92
CA ARG A 222 -5.95 0.47 21.84
C ARG A 222 -4.90 1.47 22.32
N TYR A 223 -4.99 2.71 21.84
CA TYR A 223 -3.98 3.73 22.14
C TYR A 223 -4.23 4.31 23.53
N PRO A 224 -3.28 4.23 24.48
CA PRO A 224 -3.47 4.83 25.79
C PRO A 224 -3.57 6.36 25.66
N LEU A 225 -4.53 6.98 26.36
CA LEU A 225 -4.69 8.45 26.36
C LEU A 225 -3.44 9.19 26.90
N THR A 226 -2.62 8.51 27.69
CA THR A 226 -1.38 9.04 28.27
C THR A 226 -0.14 8.80 27.41
N GLU A 227 -0.28 8.12 26.27
CA GLU A 227 0.86 7.82 25.40
C GLU A 227 1.31 9.09 24.66
N THR A 228 2.59 9.45 24.83
CA THR A 228 3.20 10.62 24.18
C THR A 228 3.92 10.24 22.89
N GLN A 229 4.26 8.97 22.70
CA GLN A 229 4.81 8.51 21.44
C GLN A 229 3.76 8.64 20.34
N THR A 230 4.17 9.14 19.18
CA THR A 230 3.29 9.25 18.01
C THR A 230 3.10 7.91 17.30
N ARG A 231 3.92 6.90 17.66
CA ARG A 231 3.93 5.57 17.08
C ARG A 231 4.35 4.54 18.12
N GLN A 232 3.82 3.32 18.01
CA GLN A 232 4.13 2.20 18.88
C GLN A 232 4.50 0.97 18.06
N ASP A 233 5.58 0.31 18.45
CA ASP A 233 5.98 -1.00 17.94
C ASP A 233 5.26 -2.09 18.75
N TYR A 234 4.70 -3.08 18.07
CA TYR A 234 4.06 -4.21 18.73
C TYR A 234 4.12 -5.47 17.89
N ARG A 235 3.87 -6.61 18.56
CA ARG A 235 3.88 -7.93 17.94
C ARG A 235 2.63 -8.71 18.29
N ILE A 236 2.24 -9.56 17.37
CA ILE A 236 1.26 -10.61 17.59
C ILE A 236 1.93 -11.95 17.32
N TYR A 237 2.10 -12.74 18.37
CA TYR A 237 2.62 -14.10 18.29
C TYR A 237 1.48 -15.07 18.03
N ALA A 238 1.59 -15.84 16.95
CA ALA A 238 0.73 -16.97 16.64
C ALA A 238 1.47 -18.26 17.01
N HIS A 239 0.82 -19.09 17.83
CA HIS A 239 1.23 -20.46 18.10
C HIS A 239 0.18 -21.40 17.53
N LEU A 240 0.63 -22.48 16.89
CA LEU A 240 -0.23 -23.50 16.33
C LEU A 240 -0.01 -24.81 17.09
N ASN A 241 -1.07 -25.36 17.67
CA ASN A 241 -1.02 -26.58 18.49
C ASN A 241 0.06 -26.50 19.59
N GLY A 242 0.12 -25.36 20.27
CA GLY A 242 1.07 -25.09 21.36
C GLY A 242 2.51 -24.78 20.93
N ARG A 243 2.83 -24.79 19.63
CA ARG A 243 4.19 -24.52 19.12
C ARG A 243 4.27 -23.12 18.51
N PRO A 244 5.37 -22.36 18.74
CA PRO A 244 5.60 -21.09 18.05
C PRO A 244 5.54 -21.30 16.54
N TRP A 245 4.78 -20.44 15.86
CA TRP A 245 4.49 -20.63 14.45
C TRP A 245 4.83 -19.40 13.61
N GLN A 246 4.32 -18.24 13.99
CA GLN A 246 4.58 -16.99 13.29
C GLN A 246 4.55 -15.81 14.27
N ALA A 247 5.38 -14.81 14.01
CA ALA A 247 5.29 -13.51 14.69
C ALA A 247 5.00 -12.43 13.65
N LEU A 248 3.93 -11.67 13.89
CA LEU A 248 3.54 -10.54 13.06
C LEU A 248 4.03 -9.25 13.73
N ASP A 249 4.81 -8.46 13.00
CA ASP A 249 5.63 -7.36 13.52
C ASP A 249 5.13 -6.00 12.96
N PHE A 250 4.50 -5.16 13.79
CA PHE A 250 3.83 -3.93 13.33
C PHE A 250 4.38 -2.66 13.98
N VAL A 251 4.20 -1.53 13.28
CA VAL A 251 4.42 -0.16 13.79
C VAL A 251 3.18 0.65 13.47
N VAL A 252 2.51 1.19 14.48
CA VAL A 252 1.23 1.91 14.29
C VAL A 252 1.21 3.24 15.02
N GLY A 253 0.70 4.27 14.37
CA GLY A 253 0.33 5.55 15.00
C GLY A 253 -1.18 5.64 15.24
N PRO A 254 -1.64 6.64 16.01
CA PRO A 254 -3.07 6.85 16.22
C PRO A 254 -3.79 7.15 14.89
N GLU A 255 -5.05 6.73 14.80
CA GLU A 255 -5.95 7.13 13.74
C GLU A 255 -6.37 8.59 13.98
N MET A 256 -5.83 9.50 13.17
CA MET A 256 -6.07 10.95 13.30
C MET A 256 -6.98 11.49 12.19
N ARG A 257 -7.36 10.67 11.20
CA ARG A 257 -8.15 11.15 10.04
C ARG A 257 -9.65 11.10 10.29
N ARG A 258 -10.07 10.24 11.19
CA ARG A 258 -11.47 9.92 11.42
C ARG A 258 -11.67 9.47 12.85
N VAL A 259 -12.83 9.79 13.38
CA VAL A 259 -13.23 9.32 14.70
C VAL A 259 -13.61 7.85 14.59
N ILE A 260 -13.11 7.03 15.51
CA ILE A 260 -13.54 5.64 15.65
C ILE A 260 -14.47 5.53 16.85
N TRP A 261 -15.68 5.03 16.59
CA TRP A 261 -16.66 4.74 17.63
C TRP A 261 -16.54 3.28 18.04
N VAL A 262 -16.40 3.03 19.34
CA VAL A 262 -16.33 1.72 19.98
C VAL A 262 -17.56 1.59 20.87
N ASP A 263 -18.49 0.70 20.51
CA ASP A 263 -19.79 0.55 21.19
C ASP A 263 -20.54 1.87 21.40
N GLY A 264 -20.43 2.78 20.42
CA GLY A 264 -21.08 4.10 20.46
C GLY A 264 -20.31 5.20 21.19
N CYS A 265 -19.13 4.91 21.74
CA CYS A 265 -18.24 5.90 22.36
C CYS A 265 -17.03 6.21 21.46
N ALA A 266 -16.66 7.48 21.32
CA ALA A 266 -15.45 7.84 20.58
C ALA A 266 -14.20 7.38 21.36
N GLU A 267 -13.34 6.58 20.74
CA GLU A 267 -12.09 6.09 21.33
C GLU A 267 -10.92 6.35 20.38
N THR A 268 -9.75 6.65 20.94
CA THR A 268 -8.51 6.79 20.15
C THR A 268 -7.91 5.41 19.95
N LEU A 269 -7.98 4.92 18.71
CA LEU A 269 -7.37 3.66 18.31
C LEU A 269 -6.21 3.90 17.33
N GLY A 270 -5.34 2.91 17.20
CA GLY A 270 -4.39 2.83 16.10
C GLY A 270 -5.10 2.74 14.75
N ARG A 271 -4.33 3.02 13.69
CA ARG A 271 -4.76 2.72 12.31
C ARG A 271 -5.07 1.23 12.16
N LEU A 272 -5.93 0.91 11.20
CA LEU A 272 -6.26 -0.47 10.87
C LEU A 272 -5.03 -1.13 10.24
N GLU A 273 -4.54 -2.19 10.86
CA GLU A 273 -3.45 -3.01 10.35
C GLU A 273 -3.98 -4.41 10.00
N THR A 274 -3.29 -5.09 9.08
CA THR A 274 -3.65 -6.46 8.67
C THR A 274 -2.40 -7.31 8.58
N GLY A 275 -2.44 -8.47 9.24
CA GLY A 275 -1.47 -9.55 9.06
C GLY A 275 -2.15 -10.79 8.49
N TYR A 276 -1.36 -11.69 7.91
CA TYR A 276 -1.88 -12.90 7.27
C TYR A 276 -1.27 -14.15 7.91
N LEU A 277 -2.13 -15.15 8.18
CA LEU A 277 -1.76 -16.46 8.73
C LEU A 277 -2.24 -17.54 7.76
N GLU A 278 -1.42 -18.54 7.45
CA GLU A 278 -1.77 -19.58 6.46
C GLU A 278 -1.77 -20.97 7.08
N LEU A 279 -2.94 -21.45 7.49
CA LEU A 279 -3.07 -22.68 8.25
C LEU A 279 -2.95 -23.92 7.36
N PRO A 280 -2.20 -24.95 7.82
CA PRO A 280 -2.14 -26.23 7.14
C PRO A 280 -3.46 -26.99 7.25
N ALA A 281 -3.56 -28.13 6.55
CA ALA A 281 -4.73 -28.98 6.61
C ALA A 281 -4.91 -29.61 8.00
N GLY A 282 -6.15 -29.63 8.49
CA GLY A 282 -6.52 -30.28 9.74
C GLY A 282 -7.19 -29.35 10.76
N SER A 283 -7.51 -29.91 11.93
CA SER A 283 -8.03 -29.15 13.07
C SER A 283 -6.87 -28.65 13.92
N HIS A 284 -6.85 -27.35 14.20
CA HIS A 284 -5.77 -26.70 14.92
C HIS A 284 -6.29 -25.86 16.08
N GLU A 285 -5.51 -25.84 17.17
CA GLU A 285 -5.60 -24.81 18.20
C GLU A 285 -4.67 -23.66 17.83
N LEU A 286 -5.23 -22.52 17.42
CA LEU A 286 -4.49 -21.28 17.22
C LEU A 286 -4.48 -20.49 18.53
N THR A 287 -3.29 -20.12 18.99
CA THR A 287 -3.12 -19.24 20.15
C THR A 287 -2.52 -17.92 19.70
N LEU A 288 -3.19 -16.82 19.99
CA LEU A 288 -2.75 -15.46 19.70
C LEU A 288 -2.35 -14.73 20.98
N THR A 289 -1.14 -14.16 20.97
CA THR A 289 -0.61 -13.33 22.07
C THR A 289 -0.15 -12.00 21.52
N ALA A 290 -0.74 -10.89 21.95
CA ALA A 290 -0.31 -9.56 21.55
C ALA A 290 0.60 -8.92 22.61
N THR A 291 1.55 -8.09 22.21
CA THR A 291 2.35 -7.32 23.18
C THR A 291 1.64 -6.06 23.69
N LEU A 292 0.59 -5.62 22.99
CA LEU A 292 -0.28 -4.49 23.34
C LEU A 292 -1.75 -4.91 23.27
N PRO A 293 -2.63 -4.29 24.08
CA PRO A 293 -4.07 -4.52 23.96
C PRO A 293 -4.58 -3.98 22.61
N LEU A 294 -5.41 -4.77 21.95
CA LEU A 294 -5.94 -4.44 20.63
C LEU A 294 -7.37 -4.94 20.44
N TYR A 295 -8.07 -4.38 19.47
CA TYR A 295 -9.28 -4.96 18.90
C TYR A 295 -8.90 -5.69 17.62
N PHE A 296 -9.35 -6.93 17.44
CA PHE A 296 -9.08 -7.71 16.22
C PHE A 296 -10.32 -8.40 15.67
N ARG A 297 -10.24 -8.84 14.42
CA ARG A 297 -11.13 -9.83 13.82
C ARG A 297 -10.32 -10.76 12.92
N LEU A 298 -10.77 -12.01 12.81
CA LEU A 298 -10.21 -13.00 11.90
C LEU A 298 -11.18 -13.18 10.74
N LEU A 299 -10.67 -12.99 9.53
CA LEU A 299 -11.40 -13.13 8.28
C LEU A 299 -10.76 -14.25 7.45
N ALA A 300 -11.55 -15.18 6.97
CA ALA A 300 -11.18 -16.30 6.14
C ALA A 300 -11.20 -15.91 4.65
N GLN A 301 -10.21 -16.39 3.91
CA GLN A 301 -10.21 -16.37 2.46
C GLN A 301 -10.84 -17.66 1.93
N ASP A 302 -12.10 -17.54 1.51
CA ASP A 302 -12.80 -18.62 0.86
C ASP A 302 -12.39 -18.74 -0.61
N ASP A 303 -12.54 -19.94 -1.15
CA ASP A 303 -12.31 -20.18 -2.57
C ASP A 303 -13.41 -21.12 -3.14
N PRO A 304 -14.31 -20.64 -4.01
CA PRO A 304 -14.42 -19.26 -4.53
C PRO A 304 -15.26 -18.33 -3.63
N ASP A 305 -14.82 -17.08 -3.43
CA ASP A 305 -15.60 -16.01 -2.77
C ASP A 305 -16.22 -15.04 -3.81
N TYR A 306 -17.00 -15.61 -4.73
CA TYR A 306 -17.62 -14.89 -5.85
C TYR A 306 -19.10 -15.25 -5.97
N LEU A 307 -19.94 -14.24 -6.24
CA LEU A 307 -21.38 -14.45 -6.43
C LEU A 307 -21.68 -15.35 -7.65
N PHE A 308 -20.89 -15.22 -8.71
CA PHE A 308 -21.01 -16.02 -9.94
C PHE A 308 -19.63 -16.52 -10.39
N PRO A 309 -19.06 -17.53 -9.70
CA PRO A 309 -17.67 -17.91 -9.91
C PRO A 309 -17.29 -18.20 -11.36
N ASP A 310 -18.22 -18.75 -12.16
CA ASP A 310 -17.97 -19.08 -13.56
C ASP A 310 -17.90 -17.85 -14.49
N LEU A 311 -18.45 -16.70 -14.05
CA LEU A 311 -18.50 -15.47 -14.83
C LEU A 311 -17.49 -14.41 -14.36
N ASN A 312 -17.22 -14.32 -13.06
CA ASN A 312 -16.45 -13.22 -12.48
C ASN A 312 -15.30 -13.64 -11.55
N ALA A 313 -15.12 -14.94 -11.26
CA ALA A 313 -13.93 -15.35 -10.53
C ALA A 313 -12.68 -15.25 -11.43
N PRO A 314 -11.52 -14.94 -10.83
CA PRO A 314 -10.26 -14.99 -11.53
C PRO A 314 -9.99 -16.42 -12.01
N ARG A 315 -9.48 -16.56 -13.24
CA ARG A 315 -9.01 -17.85 -13.79
C ARG A 315 -7.94 -18.48 -12.89
N TRP A 316 -7.01 -17.66 -12.40
CA TRP A 316 -6.06 -18.04 -11.36
C TRP A 316 -6.62 -17.72 -9.98
N ARG A 317 -7.02 -18.74 -9.23
CA ARG A 317 -7.71 -18.59 -7.94
C ARG A 317 -6.76 -18.47 -6.76
N ALA A 318 -7.29 -18.02 -5.63
CA ALA A 318 -6.54 -17.84 -4.40
C ALA A 318 -5.94 -19.16 -3.87
N ALA A 319 -6.65 -20.30 -3.94
CA ALA A 319 -6.08 -21.59 -3.54
C ALA A 319 -4.92 -22.03 -4.44
N ALA A 320 -4.99 -21.76 -5.75
CA ALA A 320 -3.89 -22.05 -6.66
C ALA A 320 -2.66 -21.18 -6.38
N ALA A 321 -2.88 -19.89 -6.10
CA ALA A 321 -1.82 -18.98 -5.66
C ALA A 321 -1.19 -19.44 -4.33
N ARG A 322 -1.99 -19.86 -3.34
CA ARG A 322 -1.49 -20.42 -2.08
C ARG A 322 -0.65 -21.69 -2.29
N ALA A 323 -1.18 -22.64 -3.04
CA ALA A 323 -0.51 -23.92 -3.30
C ALA A 323 0.82 -23.77 -4.07
N ALA A 324 0.95 -22.74 -4.89
CA ALA A 324 2.18 -22.45 -5.63
C ALA A 324 3.29 -21.83 -4.77
N ARG A 325 2.99 -21.44 -3.52
CA ARG A 325 3.93 -20.75 -2.63
C ARG A 325 4.45 -21.67 -1.56
N SER A 326 5.73 -21.50 -1.22
CA SER A 326 6.24 -21.91 0.07
C SER A 326 5.68 -20.98 1.14
N VAL A 327 4.95 -21.54 2.11
CA VAL A 327 4.49 -20.77 3.25
C VAL A 327 5.69 -20.46 4.14
N GLU A 328 6.17 -19.22 4.14
CA GLU A 328 7.25 -18.82 5.04
C GLU A 328 6.72 -18.66 6.46
N HIS A 329 7.32 -19.40 7.38
CA HIS A 329 6.97 -19.38 8.81
C HIS A 329 8.00 -18.57 9.61
N GLY A 330 7.67 -18.21 10.85
CA GLY A 330 8.59 -17.53 11.77
C GLY A 330 8.58 -16.00 11.68
N SER A 331 9.44 -15.38 12.48
CA SER A 331 9.58 -13.93 12.62
C SER A 331 10.59 -13.34 11.64
N ILE A 332 10.48 -12.05 11.31
CA ILE A 332 11.51 -11.33 10.53
C ILE A 332 12.90 -11.47 11.15
N TRP A 333 12.98 -11.66 12.47
CA TRP A 333 14.22 -11.82 13.24
C TRP A 333 14.88 -13.20 13.05
N ASP A 334 14.16 -14.17 12.49
CA ASP A 334 14.67 -15.52 12.18
C ASP A 334 15.42 -15.56 10.83
N LEU A 335 15.42 -14.47 10.07
CA LEU A 335 16.16 -14.38 8.81
C LEU A 335 17.66 -14.44 9.06
N THR A 336 18.29 -15.43 8.43
CA THR A 336 19.75 -15.65 8.48
C THR A 336 20.50 -14.63 7.62
N PRO A 337 21.79 -14.35 7.90
CA PRO A 337 22.60 -13.49 7.06
C PRO A 337 22.64 -13.92 5.58
N ALA A 338 22.61 -15.23 5.31
CA ALA A 338 22.56 -15.76 3.94
C ALA A 338 21.25 -15.43 3.22
N GLN A 339 20.12 -15.43 3.93
CA GLN A 339 18.83 -15.02 3.36
C GLN A 339 18.79 -13.51 3.08
N LEU A 340 19.34 -12.71 4.00
CA LEU A 340 19.41 -11.25 3.85
C LEU A 340 20.35 -10.80 2.72
N ALA A 341 21.34 -11.62 2.37
CA ALA A 341 22.28 -11.33 1.28
C ALA A 341 21.76 -11.70 -0.12
N ARG A 342 20.57 -12.34 -0.23
CA ARG A 342 20.01 -12.69 -1.54
C ARG A 342 19.61 -11.40 -2.29
N PRO A 343 19.86 -11.30 -3.61
CA PRO A 343 19.42 -10.15 -4.39
C PRO A 343 17.90 -10.02 -4.37
N LEU A 344 17.39 -8.82 -4.05
CA LEU A 344 15.96 -8.53 -3.93
C LEU A 344 15.19 -8.83 -5.23
N GLU A 345 15.79 -8.56 -6.39
CA GLU A 345 15.20 -8.85 -7.71
C GLU A 345 14.93 -10.35 -7.96
N ARG A 346 15.49 -11.24 -7.14
CA ARG A 346 15.29 -12.70 -7.22
C ARG A 346 14.34 -13.22 -6.14
N MET A 347 13.81 -12.35 -5.30
CA MET A 347 12.86 -12.68 -4.25
C MET A 347 11.42 -12.54 -4.75
N THR A 348 10.52 -13.26 -4.11
CA THR A 348 9.11 -12.92 -4.15
C THR A 348 8.88 -11.62 -3.38
N LEU A 349 7.82 -10.88 -3.71
CA LEU A 349 7.46 -9.62 -3.02
C LEU A 349 7.32 -9.79 -1.49
N ALA A 350 6.86 -10.96 -1.03
CA ALA A 350 6.77 -11.25 0.41
C ALA A 350 8.15 -11.44 1.06
N GLU A 351 9.07 -12.15 0.40
CA GLU A 351 10.45 -12.31 0.86
C GLU A 351 11.19 -10.97 0.86
N GLU A 352 10.98 -10.16 -0.19
CA GLU A 352 11.55 -8.82 -0.31
C GLU A 352 11.09 -7.92 0.83
N GLU A 353 9.80 -7.87 1.12
CA GLU A 353 9.27 -7.06 2.22
C GLU A 353 9.75 -7.57 3.59
N ARG A 354 9.75 -8.88 3.82
CA ARG A 354 10.25 -9.47 5.07
C ARG A 354 11.73 -9.15 5.28
N THR A 355 12.52 -9.20 4.22
CA THR A 355 13.95 -8.81 4.19
C THR A 355 14.11 -7.31 4.45
N ALA A 356 13.33 -6.47 3.77
CA ALA A 356 13.35 -5.02 3.96
C ALA A 356 12.98 -4.63 5.40
N LEU A 357 11.92 -5.22 5.98
CA LEU A 357 11.54 -5.00 7.37
C LEU A 357 12.64 -5.42 8.35
N ARG A 358 13.29 -6.57 8.11
CA ARG A 358 14.41 -7.02 8.94
C ARG A 358 15.60 -6.07 8.85
N LEU A 359 16.04 -5.71 7.65
CA LEU A 359 17.16 -4.79 7.42
C LEU A 359 16.88 -3.40 7.99
N GLY A 360 15.66 -2.89 7.81
CA GLY A 360 15.29 -1.56 8.29
C GLY A 360 15.23 -1.47 9.81
N ARG A 361 14.78 -2.54 10.48
CA ARG A 361 14.64 -2.56 11.96
C ARG A 361 15.91 -2.94 12.69
N ASP A 362 16.84 -3.61 12.04
CA ASP A 362 18.08 -4.06 12.68
C ASP A 362 19.20 -3.03 12.55
N ASN A 363 19.44 -2.31 13.65
CA ASN A 363 20.49 -1.30 13.72
C ASN A 363 21.92 -1.89 13.64
N HIS A 364 22.11 -3.21 13.64
CA HIS A 364 23.42 -3.82 13.36
C HIS A 364 23.84 -3.65 11.90
N TYR A 365 22.89 -3.52 10.97
CA TYR A 365 23.19 -3.29 9.57
C TYR A 365 23.34 -1.79 9.31
N ARG A 366 24.58 -1.37 9.08
CA ARG A 366 24.87 -0.04 8.56
C ARG A 366 24.08 0.18 7.26
N ASP A 367 23.40 1.32 7.16
CA ASP A 367 22.56 1.69 6.02
C ASP A 367 21.36 0.74 5.75
N GLY A 368 21.04 -0.17 6.69
CA GLY A 368 19.92 -1.12 6.56
C GLY A 368 18.58 -0.42 6.37
N GLY A 369 18.40 0.71 7.04
CA GLY A 369 17.23 1.58 6.88
C GLY A 369 17.04 2.14 5.47
N LEU A 370 18.10 2.71 4.89
CA LEU A 370 18.06 3.23 3.52
C LEU A 370 17.88 2.10 2.50
N THR A 371 18.55 0.96 2.72
CA THR A 371 18.42 -0.22 1.86
C THR A 371 16.99 -0.75 1.83
N ALA A 372 16.35 -0.89 3.00
CA ALA A 372 14.96 -1.30 3.12
C ALA A 372 13.99 -0.35 2.41
N ALA A 373 14.25 0.96 2.51
CA ALA A 373 13.44 1.98 1.88
C ALA A 373 13.55 1.93 0.34
N LEU A 374 14.77 1.80 -0.20
CA LEU A 374 15.01 1.67 -1.64
C LEU A 374 14.43 0.38 -2.21
N ALA A 375 14.58 -0.74 -1.50
CA ALA A 375 13.94 -2.02 -1.84
C ALA A 375 12.42 -1.85 -2.02
N SER A 376 11.77 -1.25 -1.03
CA SER A 376 10.33 -1.04 -1.05
C SER A 376 9.88 -0.12 -2.19
N GLN A 377 10.69 0.90 -2.55
CA GLN A 377 10.43 1.74 -3.72
C GLN A 377 10.55 0.96 -5.03
N GLN A 378 11.58 0.13 -5.17
CA GLN A 378 11.77 -0.75 -6.34
C GLN A 378 10.62 -1.74 -6.47
N ALA A 379 10.21 -2.38 -5.38
CA ALA A 379 9.03 -3.24 -5.31
C ALA A 379 7.77 -2.50 -5.77
N ALA A 380 7.52 -1.29 -5.28
CA ALA A 380 6.37 -0.49 -5.68
C ALA A 380 6.38 -0.11 -7.18
N LEU A 381 7.58 0.12 -7.74
CA LEU A 381 7.77 0.40 -9.16
C LEU A 381 7.56 -0.83 -10.05
N ALA A 382 7.97 -2.00 -9.56
CA ALA A 382 7.81 -3.30 -10.23
C ALA A 382 6.35 -3.79 -10.18
N HIS A 383 5.67 -3.57 -9.05
CA HIS A 383 4.31 -4.03 -8.76
C HIS A 383 3.28 -2.90 -8.81
N ARG A 384 3.20 -2.20 -9.95
CA ARG A 384 2.26 -1.07 -10.14
C ARG A 384 0.80 -1.50 -10.08
N GLU A 385 0.53 -2.79 -10.20
CA GLU A 385 -0.78 -3.39 -9.98
C GLU A 385 -1.27 -3.29 -8.54
N ALA A 386 -0.38 -2.94 -7.60
CA ALA A 386 -0.68 -2.79 -6.19
C ALA A 386 -0.39 -1.36 -5.71
N PRO A 387 -1.32 -0.40 -5.93
CA PRO A 387 -1.11 1.01 -5.58
C PRO A 387 -0.80 1.27 -4.10
N ARG A 388 -1.11 0.32 -3.20
CA ARG A 388 -0.78 0.41 -1.77
C ARG A 388 0.72 0.34 -1.48
N LEU A 389 1.52 -0.25 -2.37
CA LEU A 389 2.96 -0.42 -2.13
C LEU A 389 3.70 0.92 -2.16
N SER A 390 3.27 1.87 -2.99
CA SER A 390 3.91 3.19 -3.09
C SER A 390 3.82 4.01 -1.79
N PRO A 391 2.64 4.23 -1.18
CA PRO A 391 2.57 4.93 0.10
C PRO A 391 3.27 4.14 1.23
N GLN A 392 3.28 2.80 1.19
CA GLN A 392 4.02 1.99 2.16
C GLN A 392 5.54 2.17 2.04
N ALA A 393 6.07 2.19 0.82
CA ALA A 393 7.48 2.49 0.56
C ALA A 393 7.84 3.91 1.03
N GLN A 394 6.97 4.89 0.78
CA GLN A 394 7.15 6.26 1.25
C GLN A 394 7.18 6.35 2.78
N ASP A 395 6.30 5.60 3.44
CA ASP A 395 6.32 5.47 4.90
C ASP A 395 7.66 4.89 5.36
N LEU A 396 8.11 3.77 4.80
CA LEU A 396 9.37 3.14 5.19
C LEU A 396 10.57 4.08 5.08
N ILE A 397 10.64 4.92 4.03
CA ILE A 397 11.65 5.99 3.93
C ILE A 397 11.58 6.87 5.18
N GLY A 398 10.41 7.44 5.49
CA GLY A 398 10.24 8.30 6.66
C GLY A 398 10.55 7.60 8.00
N HIS A 399 10.45 6.27 8.08
CA HIS A 399 10.72 5.50 9.30
C HIS A 399 12.22 5.23 9.52
N PHE A 400 12.99 5.20 8.43
CA PHE A 400 14.33 4.64 8.43
C PHE A 400 15.43 5.57 7.89
N THR A 401 15.07 6.70 7.29
CA THR A 401 16.05 7.70 6.80
C THR A 401 16.14 8.96 7.66
N LEU A 402 15.17 9.20 8.56
CA LEU A 402 15.30 10.22 9.60
C LEU A 402 16.13 9.64 10.76
N PHE A 403 17.10 10.41 11.26
CA PHE A 403 17.91 10.07 12.43
C PHE A 403 17.01 9.54 13.55
N ARG A 404 17.06 8.23 13.82
CA ARG A 404 16.43 7.66 15.00
C ARG A 404 17.07 8.31 16.21
N ASN A 405 16.26 8.84 17.13
CA ASN A 405 16.75 9.18 18.45
C ASN A 405 17.27 7.88 19.09
N VAL A 406 18.58 7.71 19.08
CA VAL A 406 19.29 6.55 19.66
C VAL A 406 19.28 6.58 21.19
N LEU A 407 18.76 7.67 21.76
CA LEU A 407 18.62 7.81 23.19
C LEU A 407 17.26 7.27 23.63
N PRO A 408 17.21 6.35 24.62
CA PRO A 408 15.95 5.99 25.25
C PRO A 408 15.33 7.27 25.80
N ILE A 409 14.18 7.68 25.25
CA ILE A 409 13.35 8.68 25.90
C ILE A 409 12.87 7.99 27.18
N ASN A 410 13.48 8.35 28.30
CA ASN A 410 13.13 7.88 29.63
C ASN A 410 11.60 7.82 29.73
N LYS A 411 11.05 6.60 29.77
CA LYS A 411 9.67 6.42 30.24
C LYS A 411 9.65 7.01 31.65
N PRO A 412 8.77 7.96 31.98
CA PRO A 412 8.55 8.29 33.37
C PRO A 412 7.88 7.06 34.01
N SER A 413 8.66 6.07 34.44
CA SER A 413 8.16 5.06 35.36
C SER A 413 7.89 5.77 36.67
N ARG A 414 6.65 5.68 37.17
CA ARG A 414 6.33 6.04 38.57
C ARG A 414 7.00 5.08 39.58
N VAL A 415 7.75 4.10 39.10
CA VAL A 415 8.54 3.17 39.92
C VAL A 415 9.93 3.80 40.12
N PRO A 416 10.37 4.07 41.36
CA PRO A 416 11.74 4.48 41.63
C PRO A 416 12.71 3.41 41.10
N GLN A 417 13.72 3.83 40.33
CA GLN A 417 14.84 2.95 40.00
C GLN A 417 15.50 2.50 41.31
N GLN A 418 15.41 1.21 41.61
CA GLN A 418 16.26 0.59 42.63
C GLN A 418 17.57 0.19 41.96
N PHE A 419 18.65 0.86 42.31
CA PHE A 419 19.99 0.38 42.00
C PHE A 419 20.31 -0.76 42.97
N ALA A 420 20.55 -1.97 42.44
CA ALA A 420 21.22 -3.02 43.18
C ALA A 420 22.72 -2.75 43.07
N TRP A 421 23.39 -2.69 44.23
CA TRP A 421 24.85 -2.66 44.34
C TRP A 421 25.38 -4.08 44.42
#